data_AF-A0A2D7A6E7-F1
#
_entry.id   AF-A0A2D7A6E7-F1
#
_cell.length_a   1.000
_cell.length_b   1.000
_cell.length_c   1.000
_cell.angle_alpha   90.00
_cell.angle_beta   90.00
_cell.angle_gamma   90.00
#
_symmetry.space_group_name_H-M   'P 1'
#
loop_
_entity.id
_entity.type
_entity.pdbx_description
1 polymer ?
#
loop_
_entity_poly.entity_id
_entity_poly.type
_entity_poly.pdbx_seq_one_letter_code
_entity_poly.pdbx_strand_id
1 'polypeptide(L)'
;MKELTSKERVCRTLRREPVDRVPLFYRMKHEAKEKLARVYGIEDTATGEKHNPELEFRLGNDIVMYQVGINAQFSHRDIKIGETWYNHFGVGYGKSGLQGRTPEEEIEFGKTQEYWGPAKVVPENFPSHHPVTSMEELKNYTWPDPDDPELLNPIADMVKTFGKDYFTVVDLSSTLIEAAYAHIIGTQNFFLQMFDSPELIDGVLDGLTEYYTALGRKAISLGIDCIRVGDDVGAQQSMMISPKQWRQLAKPRLDHMFKEFRKENPDIFIKLHSCGDYSPILPDMVDLDIDLSGLLQPTGGNLEQAQIKKEYGDKFALCGGYDVQRLLPRGSVEEVRQGVLDVMKNLAVGGGYIFSPSHYIMADVPIQNIFSMLEAQRDFGTYGKYPLV
;
A
#
# COMPACT_ATOMS: atom_id res chain seq x y z
N MET A 1 8.06 19.91 -22.93
CA MET A 1 8.15 18.46 -23.20
C MET A 1 6.80 18.00 -23.78
N LYS A 2 6.75 16.93 -24.58
CA LYS A 2 5.47 16.32 -24.98
C LYS A 2 4.81 15.71 -23.73
N GLU A 3 3.49 15.84 -23.59
CA GLU A 3 2.72 15.19 -22.54
C GLU A 3 2.81 13.66 -22.69
N LEU A 4 3.13 12.98 -21.59
CA LEU A 4 3.27 11.53 -21.51
C LEU A 4 1.96 10.87 -21.11
N THR A 5 1.76 9.59 -21.47
CA THR A 5 0.69 8.80 -20.82
C THR A 5 1.04 8.54 -19.35
N SER A 6 0.06 8.18 -18.53
CA SER A 6 0.29 7.84 -17.12
C SER A 6 1.27 6.67 -16.97
N LYS A 7 1.10 5.62 -17.78
CA LYS A 7 2.02 4.48 -17.84
C LYS A 7 3.44 4.90 -18.23
N GLU A 8 3.60 5.66 -19.32
CA GLU A 8 4.93 6.14 -19.76
C GLU A 8 5.61 6.97 -18.68
N ARG A 9 4.88 7.87 -18.03
CA ARG A 9 5.39 8.74 -16.97
C ARG A 9 5.89 7.95 -15.76
N VAL A 10 5.15 6.94 -15.32
CA VAL A 10 5.57 6.11 -14.18
C VAL A 10 6.77 5.25 -14.56
N CYS A 11 6.74 4.55 -15.70
CA CYS A 11 7.88 3.74 -16.17
C CYS A 11 9.17 4.55 -16.27
N ARG A 12 9.10 5.76 -16.87
CA ARG A 12 10.24 6.67 -16.96
C ARG A 12 10.71 7.15 -15.59
N THR A 13 9.78 7.45 -14.68
CA THR A 13 10.13 7.82 -13.31
C THR A 13 10.91 6.73 -12.60
N LEU A 14 10.46 5.47 -12.68
CA LEU A 14 11.16 4.33 -12.08
C LEU A 14 12.55 4.09 -12.71
N ARG A 15 12.69 4.38 -14.00
CA ARG A 15 13.97 4.34 -14.74
C ARG A 15 14.81 5.62 -14.60
N ARG A 16 14.32 6.63 -13.89
CA ARG A 16 14.94 7.97 -13.73
C ARG A 16 15.19 8.69 -15.05
N GLU A 17 14.33 8.46 -16.01
CA GLU A 17 14.31 9.19 -17.28
C GLU A 17 13.52 10.50 -17.13
N PRO A 18 13.77 11.50 -18.00
CA PRO A 18 13.00 12.75 -17.98
C PRO A 18 11.49 12.53 -18.21
N VAL A 19 10.68 13.20 -17.39
CA VAL A 19 9.21 13.19 -17.45
C VAL A 19 8.65 14.62 -17.48
N ASP A 20 7.39 14.74 -17.89
CA ASP A 20 6.66 16.01 -18.00
C ASP A 20 6.21 16.55 -16.63
N ARG A 21 5.80 15.66 -15.73
CA ARG A 21 5.48 15.96 -14.32
C ARG A 21 5.78 14.77 -13.42
N VAL A 22 5.85 15.01 -12.12
CA VAL A 22 5.90 14.00 -11.08
C VAL A 22 4.62 13.15 -11.16
N PRO A 23 4.74 11.80 -11.24
CA PRO A 23 3.58 10.92 -11.15
C PRO A 23 2.87 11.06 -9.81
N LEU A 24 1.56 10.87 -9.84
CA LEU A 24 0.68 10.91 -8.70
C LEU A 24 0.15 9.50 -8.43
N PHE A 25 0.26 9.07 -7.18
CA PHE A 25 -0.39 7.87 -6.68
C PHE A 25 -1.10 8.17 -5.38
N TYR A 26 -2.36 7.76 -5.24
CA TYR A 26 -3.04 7.74 -3.96
C TYR A 26 -4.19 6.73 -3.96
N ARG A 27 -4.60 6.33 -2.75
CA ARG A 27 -5.78 5.51 -2.50
C ARG A 27 -6.64 6.19 -1.44
N MET A 28 -7.93 5.93 -1.49
CA MET A 28 -8.92 6.50 -0.57
C MET A 28 -9.70 5.37 0.09
N LYS A 29 -10.07 5.55 1.36
CA LYS A 29 -11.17 4.75 1.93
C LYS A 29 -12.47 5.12 1.22
N HIS A 30 -13.44 4.20 1.23
CA HIS A 30 -14.68 4.34 0.48
C HIS A 30 -15.41 5.64 0.79
N GLU A 31 -15.50 6.04 2.06
CA GLU A 31 -16.21 7.25 2.48
C GLU A 31 -15.52 8.54 2.01
N ALA A 32 -14.18 8.56 1.97
CA ALA A 32 -13.44 9.69 1.41
C ALA A 32 -13.69 9.79 -0.10
N LYS A 33 -13.73 8.64 -0.78
CA LYS A 33 -14.02 8.56 -2.22
C LYS A 33 -15.45 9.03 -2.53
N GLU A 34 -16.45 8.56 -1.79
CA GLU A 34 -17.85 8.98 -1.93
C GLU A 34 -18.02 10.49 -1.85
N LYS A 35 -17.36 11.12 -0.87
CA LYS A 35 -17.39 12.57 -0.69
C LYS A 35 -16.95 13.32 -1.96
N LEU A 36 -15.85 12.90 -2.57
CA LEU A 36 -15.37 13.52 -3.81
C LEU A 36 -16.21 13.14 -5.04
N ALA A 37 -16.64 11.87 -5.13
CA ALA A 37 -17.40 11.37 -6.27
C ALA A 37 -18.70 12.15 -6.50
N ARG A 38 -19.38 12.56 -5.42
CA ARG A 38 -20.58 13.40 -5.45
C ARG A 38 -20.37 14.72 -6.20
N VAL A 39 -19.19 15.33 -6.10
CA VAL A 39 -18.85 16.58 -6.81
C VAL A 39 -18.84 16.37 -8.32
N TYR A 40 -18.53 15.15 -8.76
CA TYR A 40 -18.37 14.79 -10.17
C TYR A 40 -19.55 14.01 -10.77
N GLY A 41 -20.57 13.71 -9.95
CA GLY A 41 -21.71 12.88 -10.36
C GLY A 41 -21.35 11.42 -10.63
N ILE A 42 -20.30 10.91 -9.99
CA ILE A 42 -19.89 9.50 -10.09
C ILE A 42 -20.61 8.71 -8.99
N GLU A 43 -21.41 7.73 -9.39
CA GLU A 43 -22.19 6.91 -8.45
C GLU A 43 -21.40 5.70 -7.93
N ASP A 44 -20.64 5.04 -8.79
CA ASP A 44 -19.84 3.87 -8.41
C ASP A 44 -18.52 4.30 -7.77
N THR A 45 -18.45 4.11 -6.46
CA THR A 45 -17.31 4.47 -5.61
C THR A 45 -16.68 3.26 -4.95
N ALA A 46 -16.84 2.10 -5.58
CA ALA A 46 -16.28 0.86 -5.08
C ALA A 46 -14.75 0.96 -4.89
N THR A 47 -14.29 0.34 -3.81
CA THR A 47 -12.88 0.20 -3.41
C THR A 47 -12.58 -1.28 -3.16
N GLY A 48 -11.31 -1.64 -2.99
CA GLY A 48 -10.92 -3.03 -2.76
C GLY A 48 -10.97 -3.90 -4.01
N GLU A 49 -11.47 -5.13 -3.89
CA GLU A 49 -11.56 -6.09 -5.01
C GLU A 49 -12.49 -5.66 -6.14
N LYS A 50 -13.42 -4.72 -5.88
CA LYS A 50 -14.32 -4.15 -6.88
C LYS A 50 -13.94 -2.72 -7.23
N HIS A 51 -12.68 -2.34 -7.03
CA HIS A 51 -12.24 -0.97 -7.19
C HIS A 51 -12.58 -0.41 -8.58
N ASN A 52 -13.37 0.67 -8.61
CA ASN A 52 -13.61 1.46 -9.80
C ASN A 52 -12.71 2.70 -9.81
N PRO A 53 -11.64 2.78 -10.63
CA PRO A 53 -10.68 3.88 -10.58
C PRO A 53 -11.11 5.18 -11.27
N GLU A 54 -12.35 5.30 -11.76
CA GLU A 54 -12.80 6.43 -12.60
C GLU A 54 -12.54 7.80 -11.96
N LEU A 55 -12.90 7.97 -10.69
CA LEU A 55 -12.70 9.24 -9.98
C LEU A 55 -11.21 9.57 -9.84
N GLU A 56 -10.40 8.58 -9.44
CA GLU A 56 -8.96 8.72 -9.28
C GLU A 56 -8.30 9.14 -10.60
N PHE A 57 -8.66 8.50 -11.71
CA PHE A 57 -8.16 8.86 -13.03
C PHE A 57 -8.56 10.27 -13.44
N ARG A 58 -9.82 10.67 -13.19
CA ARG A 58 -10.30 12.04 -13.45
C ARG A 58 -9.52 13.09 -12.65
N LEU A 59 -9.05 12.72 -11.46
CA LEU A 59 -8.24 13.55 -10.59
C LEU A 59 -6.72 13.46 -10.86
N GLY A 60 -6.31 12.64 -11.83
CA GLY A 60 -4.94 12.59 -12.35
C GLY A 60 -4.07 11.50 -11.74
N ASN A 61 -4.65 10.51 -11.06
CA ASN A 61 -3.93 9.35 -10.55
C ASN A 61 -3.30 8.58 -11.73
N ASP A 62 -1.99 8.29 -11.65
CA ASP A 62 -1.26 7.66 -12.75
C ASP A 62 -1.23 6.12 -12.66
N ILE A 63 -1.59 5.58 -11.50
CA ILE A 63 -1.46 4.18 -11.14
C ILE A 63 -2.83 3.60 -10.79
N VAL A 64 -3.13 2.42 -11.32
CA VAL A 64 -4.22 1.56 -10.85
C VAL A 64 -3.62 0.36 -10.14
N MET A 65 -4.19 0.02 -8.98
CA MET A 65 -3.68 -1.04 -8.12
C MET A 65 -4.80 -2.01 -7.78
N TYR A 66 -4.55 -3.30 -7.98
CA TYR A 66 -5.41 -4.39 -7.57
C TYR A 66 -4.77 -5.18 -6.43
N GLN A 67 -5.54 -5.45 -5.39
CA GLN A 67 -5.06 -6.10 -4.17
C GLN A 67 -5.50 -7.55 -4.11
N VAL A 68 -4.55 -8.46 -3.83
CA VAL A 68 -4.77 -9.89 -3.62
C VAL A 68 -4.00 -10.37 -2.39
N GLY A 69 -4.31 -11.58 -1.93
CA GLY A 69 -3.65 -12.21 -0.79
C GLY A 69 -4.51 -12.24 0.46
N ILE A 70 -3.87 -12.58 1.57
CA ILE A 70 -4.52 -12.96 2.83
C ILE A 70 -5.49 -11.91 3.36
N ASN A 71 -5.19 -10.64 3.11
CA ASN A 71 -5.91 -9.53 3.70
C ASN A 71 -6.77 -8.75 2.66
N ALA A 72 -6.82 -9.18 1.39
CA ALA A 72 -7.51 -8.43 0.35
C ALA A 72 -9.03 -8.27 0.61
N GLN A 73 -9.64 -9.30 1.20
CA GLN A 73 -11.08 -9.35 1.45
C GLN A 73 -11.50 -8.72 2.79
N PHE A 74 -10.62 -8.71 3.80
CA PHE A 74 -11.02 -8.24 5.14
C PHE A 74 -11.35 -6.74 5.13
N SER A 75 -10.66 -5.93 4.33
CA SER A 75 -10.79 -4.47 4.35
C SER A 75 -12.12 -3.96 3.76
N HIS A 76 -12.87 -4.82 3.04
CA HIS A 76 -14.02 -4.40 2.22
C HIS A 76 -15.28 -5.25 2.43
N ARG A 77 -15.20 -6.28 3.27
CA ARG A 77 -16.34 -7.15 3.56
C ARG A 77 -17.10 -6.64 4.79
N ASP A 78 -18.42 -6.54 4.69
CA ASP A 78 -19.25 -6.33 5.88
C ASP A 78 -19.31 -7.64 6.72
N ILE A 79 -19.01 -7.52 8.01
CA ILE A 79 -19.07 -8.62 8.99
C ILE A 79 -19.94 -8.12 10.13
N LYS A 80 -21.02 -8.83 10.45
CA LYS A 80 -21.89 -8.40 11.56
C LYS A 80 -21.19 -8.60 12.90
N ILE A 81 -21.55 -7.77 13.87
CA ILE A 81 -21.06 -7.91 15.25
C ILE A 81 -21.48 -9.30 15.77
N GLY A 82 -20.50 -10.06 16.26
CA GLY A 82 -20.69 -11.43 16.75
C GLY A 82 -20.52 -12.53 15.69
N GLU A 83 -20.40 -12.18 14.41
CA GLU A 83 -20.05 -13.13 13.35
C GLU A 83 -18.53 -13.26 13.19
N THR A 84 -18.09 -14.43 12.72
CA THR A 84 -16.71 -14.65 12.25
C THR A 84 -16.75 -15.14 10.82
N TRP A 85 -16.08 -14.43 9.93
CA TRP A 85 -15.90 -14.83 8.54
C TRP A 85 -14.48 -15.34 8.33
N TYR A 86 -14.32 -16.40 7.54
CA TYR A 86 -13.02 -17.00 7.25
C TYR A 86 -12.61 -16.72 5.81
N ASN A 87 -11.36 -16.27 5.62
CA ASN A 87 -10.78 -16.11 4.29
C ASN A 87 -10.27 -17.45 3.73
N HIS A 88 -9.73 -17.40 2.51
CA HIS A 88 -9.15 -18.57 1.82
C HIS A 88 -7.90 -19.15 2.50
N PHE A 89 -7.28 -18.43 3.44
CA PHE A 89 -6.21 -18.93 4.32
C PHE A 89 -6.73 -19.58 5.60
N GLY A 90 -8.05 -19.61 5.84
CA GLY A 90 -8.62 -20.10 7.11
C GLY A 90 -8.42 -19.14 8.29
N VAL A 91 -8.07 -17.88 8.04
CA VAL A 91 -8.00 -16.83 9.06
C VAL A 91 -9.41 -16.32 9.32
N GLY A 92 -9.83 -16.35 10.58
CA GLY A 92 -11.14 -15.83 10.98
C GLY A 92 -11.04 -14.34 11.31
N TYR A 93 -11.98 -13.55 10.80
CA TYR A 93 -12.13 -12.13 11.07
C TYR A 93 -13.48 -11.86 11.72
N GLY A 94 -13.46 -11.03 12.76
CA GLY A 94 -14.65 -10.50 13.42
C GLY A 94 -14.54 -9.00 13.63
N LYS A 95 -15.65 -8.36 14.01
CA LYS A 95 -15.61 -6.95 14.42
C LYS A 95 -14.85 -6.81 15.74
N SER A 96 -13.99 -5.79 15.86
CA SER A 96 -13.10 -5.53 17.01
C SER A 96 -13.78 -5.29 18.37
N GLY A 97 -15.09 -5.51 18.50
CA GLY A 97 -15.84 -5.33 19.74
C GLY A 97 -16.09 -3.87 20.15
N LEU A 98 -15.60 -2.90 19.37
CA LEU A 98 -15.89 -1.48 19.56
C LEU A 98 -17.28 -1.16 18.97
N GLN A 99 -18.12 -0.46 19.73
CA GLN A 99 -19.41 0.01 19.26
C GLN A 99 -19.19 1.00 18.12
N GLY A 100 -19.71 0.69 16.93
CA GLY A 100 -19.67 1.61 15.79
C GLY A 100 -20.53 2.83 15.98
N ARG A 101 -20.80 3.56 14.89
CA ARG A 101 -21.74 4.69 14.91
C ARG A 101 -23.15 4.22 15.24
N THR A 102 -23.90 5.01 16.00
CA THR A 102 -25.34 4.78 16.17
C THR A 102 -26.09 5.12 14.87
N PRO A 103 -27.32 4.63 14.65
CA PRO A 103 -28.12 5.00 13.46
C PRO A 103 -28.28 6.51 13.28
N GLU A 104 -28.41 7.26 14.38
CA GLU A 104 -28.52 8.73 14.34
C GLU A 104 -27.22 9.38 13.87
N GLU A 105 -26.07 8.88 14.33
CA GLU A 105 -24.75 9.34 13.92
C GLU A 105 -24.48 9.00 12.44
N GLU A 106 -24.99 7.88 11.95
CA GLU A 106 -24.90 7.51 10.52
C GLU A 106 -25.74 8.45 9.64
N ILE A 107 -26.95 8.81 10.09
CA ILE A 107 -27.80 9.80 9.42
C ILE A 107 -27.14 11.19 9.44
N GLU A 108 -26.53 11.59 10.56
CA GLU A 108 -25.80 12.86 10.68
C GLU A 108 -24.54 12.86 9.79
N PHE A 109 -23.81 11.75 9.74
CA PHE A 109 -22.68 11.54 8.84
C PHE A 109 -23.08 11.70 7.37
N GLY A 110 -24.26 11.22 6.98
CA GLY A 110 -24.81 11.42 5.64
C GLY A 110 -25.12 12.89 5.30
N LYS A 111 -25.30 13.77 6.31
CA LYS A 111 -25.70 15.17 6.14
C LYS A 111 -24.52 16.15 6.09
N THR A 112 -23.44 15.90 6.84
CA THR A 112 -22.32 16.85 6.96
C THR A 112 -21.13 16.45 6.08
N GLN A 113 -20.63 17.39 5.27
CA GLN A 113 -19.45 17.16 4.42
C GLN A 113 -18.13 17.23 5.20
N GLU A 114 -18.16 17.78 6.41
CA GLU A 114 -16.98 18.03 7.23
C GLU A 114 -17.00 17.14 8.47
N TYR A 115 -16.07 16.19 8.52
CA TYR A 115 -15.88 15.35 9.69
C TYR A 115 -14.88 16.02 10.64
N TRP A 116 -15.37 16.56 11.75
CA TRP A 116 -14.54 17.21 12.78
C TRP A 116 -14.45 16.41 14.09
N GLY A 117 -14.56 15.08 14.02
CA GLY A 117 -14.39 14.20 15.19
C GLY A 117 -13.04 13.49 15.22
N PRO A 118 -12.49 13.14 16.41
CA PRO A 118 -11.55 12.02 16.48
C PRO A 118 -12.28 10.82 15.90
N ALA A 119 -11.62 10.02 15.06
CA ALA A 119 -12.17 8.81 14.46
C ALA A 119 -12.95 8.00 15.51
N LYS A 120 -14.27 8.19 15.60
CA LYS A 120 -15.13 7.28 16.34
C LYS A 120 -14.98 5.97 15.60
N VAL A 121 -14.32 5.04 16.28
CA VAL A 121 -13.71 3.87 15.70
C VAL A 121 -14.73 3.19 14.80
N VAL A 122 -14.51 3.28 13.48
CA VAL A 122 -15.24 2.42 12.56
C VAL A 122 -14.89 1.02 13.02
N PRO A 123 -15.86 0.16 13.38
CA PRO A 123 -15.58 -1.20 13.80
C PRO A 123 -14.92 -1.91 12.61
N GLU A 124 -13.59 -1.90 12.56
CA GLU A 124 -12.87 -2.57 11.49
C GLU A 124 -12.89 -4.07 11.75
N ASN A 125 -12.74 -4.82 10.67
CA ASN A 125 -12.58 -6.26 10.75
C ASN A 125 -11.18 -6.55 11.29
N PHE A 126 -11.10 -7.33 12.35
CA PHE A 126 -9.85 -7.74 12.98
C PHE A 126 -9.74 -9.27 12.96
N PRO A 127 -8.52 -9.80 12.76
CA PRO A 127 -8.25 -11.22 12.96
C PRO A 127 -8.68 -11.67 14.37
N SER A 128 -9.55 -12.66 14.42
CA SER A 128 -10.06 -13.28 15.65
C SER A 128 -9.71 -14.77 15.76
N HIS A 129 -9.30 -15.39 14.66
CA HIS A 129 -8.80 -16.78 14.62
C HIS A 129 -7.59 -16.90 13.70
N HIS A 130 -6.60 -17.66 14.15
CA HIS A 130 -5.32 -17.89 13.49
C HIS A 130 -5.13 -19.39 13.23
N PRO A 131 -4.95 -19.82 11.97
CA PRO A 131 -5.03 -21.24 11.61
C PRO A 131 -3.80 -22.07 12.01
N VAL A 132 -2.66 -21.43 12.32
CA VAL A 132 -1.40 -22.14 12.60
C VAL A 132 -0.73 -21.56 13.84
N THR A 133 -0.91 -22.24 14.98
CA THR A 133 -0.32 -21.86 16.27
C THR A 133 0.68 -22.89 16.81
N SER A 134 0.83 -24.03 16.14
CA SER A 134 1.76 -25.11 16.50
C SER A 134 2.37 -25.80 15.28
N MET A 135 3.46 -26.55 15.51
CA MET A 135 4.10 -27.36 14.46
C MET A 135 3.21 -28.48 13.90
N GLU A 136 2.28 -29.00 14.70
CA GLU A 136 1.33 -30.01 14.24
C GLU A 136 0.29 -29.41 13.29
N GLU A 137 -0.25 -28.24 13.64
CA GLU A 137 -1.16 -27.49 12.78
C GLU A 137 -0.48 -27.09 11.47
N LEU A 138 0.77 -26.60 11.52
CA LEU A 138 1.53 -26.25 10.31
C LEU A 138 1.69 -27.45 9.36
N LYS A 139 2.01 -28.64 9.89
CA LYS A 139 2.19 -29.86 9.06
C LYS A 139 0.90 -30.30 8.36
N ASN A 140 -0.24 -30.03 8.99
CA ASN A 140 -1.56 -30.38 8.47
C ASN A 140 -2.24 -29.21 7.74
N TYR A 141 -1.60 -28.04 7.70
CA TYR A 141 -2.15 -26.84 7.09
C TYR A 141 -2.13 -26.96 5.56
N THR A 142 -3.28 -26.66 4.95
CA THR A 142 -3.42 -26.62 3.49
C THR A 142 -3.34 -25.16 3.05
N TRP A 143 -2.28 -24.82 2.32
CA TRP A 143 -2.12 -23.49 1.74
C TRP A 143 -3.18 -23.25 0.66
N PRO A 144 -3.63 -21.99 0.45
CA PRO A 144 -4.59 -21.68 -0.60
C PRO A 144 -4.03 -21.98 -1.99
N ASP A 145 -4.94 -22.16 -2.96
CA ASP A 145 -4.56 -22.37 -4.35
C ASP A 145 -4.11 -21.04 -5.00
N PRO A 146 -2.84 -20.90 -5.42
CA PRO A 146 -2.39 -19.70 -6.14
C PRO A 146 -2.96 -19.60 -7.57
N ASP A 147 -3.65 -20.64 -8.06
CA ASP A 147 -4.24 -20.72 -9.40
C ASP A 147 -5.72 -20.29 -9.42
N ASP A 148 -6.25 -19.86 -8.28
CA ASP A 148 -7.66 -19.51 -8.13
C ASP A 148 -8.08 -18.44 -9.16
N PRO A 149 -8.99 -18.76 -10.10
CA PRO A 149 -9.49 -17.80 -11.07
C PRO A 149 -10.18 -16.58 -10.43
N GLU A 150 -10.73 -16.70 -9.22
CA GLU A 150 -11.32 -15.55 -8.51
C GLU A 150 -10.26 -14.50 -8.15
N LEU A 151 -9.01 -14.91 -7.90
CA LEU A 151 -7.90 -14.00 -7.65
C LEU A 151 -7.30 -13.45 -8.95
N LEU A 152 -7.20 -14.28 -9.99
CA LEU A 152 -6.46 -13.96 -11.22
C LEU A 152 -7.28 -13.22 -12.29
N ASN A 153 -8.58 -13.54 -12.44
CA ASN A 153 -9.41 -12.91 -13.47
C ASN A 153 -9.52 -11.38 -13.33
N PRO A 154 -9.71 -10.81 -12.12
CA PRO A 154 -9.75 -9.36 -11.95
C PRO A 154 -8.44 -8.66 -12.33
N ILE A 155 -7.29 -9.33 -12.13
CA ILE A 155 -5.97 -8.81 -12.56
C ILE A 155 -5.93 -8.72 -14.08
N ALA A 156 -6.33 -9.79 -14.77
CA ALA A 156 -6.38 -9.81 -16.24
C ALA A 156 -7.33 -8.73 -16.79
N ASP A 157 -8.49 -8.54 -16.17
CA ASP A 157 -9.44 -7.50 -16.54
C ASP A 157 -8.88 -6.10 -16.32
N MET A 158 -8.19 -5.84 -15.21
CA MET A 158 -7.51 -4.56 -14.95
C MET A 158 -6.46 -4.26 -16.03
N VAL A 159 -5.59 -5.23 -16.34
CA VAL A 159 -4.53 -5.06 -17.37
C VAL A 159 -5.15 -4.80 -18.74
N LYS A 160 -6.16 -5.58 -19.13
CA LYS A 160 -6.87 -5.41 -20.41
C LYS A 160 -7.55 -4.06 -20.52
N THR A 161 -8.16 -3.58 -19.44
CA THR A 161 -8.97 -2.36 -19.44
C THR A 161 -8.12 -1.09 -19.35
N PHE A 162 -7.07 -1.10 -18.52
CA PHE A 162 -6.32 0.11 -18.16
C PHE A 162 -4.84 0.08 -18.54
N GLY A 163 -4.26 -1.11 -18.72
CA GLY A 163 -2.80 -1.31 -18.85
C GLY A 163 -2.16 -0.72 -20.11
N LYS A 164 -2.94 -0.16 -21.04
CA LYS A 164 -2.41 0.63 -22.16
C LYS A 164 -2.02 2.05 -21.73
N ASP A 165 -2.85 2.69 -20.92
CA ASP A 165 -2.76 4.12 -20.62
C ASP A 165 -2.27 4.40 -19.18
N TYR A 166 -2.57 3.50 -18.25
CA TYR A 166 -2.23 3.59 -16.83
C TYR A 166 -1.23 2.52 -16.40
N PHE A 167 -0.43 2.86 -15.39
CA PHE A 167 0.53 1.92 -14.81
C PHE A 167 -0.21 0.94 -13.89
N THR A 168 -0.06 -0.36 -14.13
CA THR A 168 -0.80 -1.41 -13.42
C THR A 168 0.04 -2.06 -12.32
N VAL A 169 -0.50 -2.09 -11.10
CA VAL A 169 0.17 -2.70 -9.95
C VAL A 169 -0.70 -3.82 -9.38
N VAL A 170 -0.10 -4.99 -9.14
CA VAL A 170 -0.71 -6.01 -8.27
C VAL A 170 -0.05 -5.96 -6.91
N ASP A 171 -0.87 -5.86 -5.88
CA ASP A 171 -0.48 -5.79 -4.48
C ASP A 171 -0.70 -7.14 -3.81
N LEU A 172 0.39 -7.85 -3.51
CA LEU A 172 0.39 -9.06 -2.68
C LEU A 172 0.33 -8.67 -1.20
N SER A 173 -0.83 -8.21 -0.75
CA SER A 173 -0.96 -7.53 0.55
C SER A 173 -0.76 -8.45 1.75
N SER A 174 0.06 -7.98 2.70
CA SER A 174 0.62 -8.76 3.81
C SER A 174 1.26 -10.03 3.25
N THR A 175 2.50 -9.92 2.79
CA THR A 175 3.16 -11.00 2.05
C THR A 175 3.83 -12.03 2.98
N LEU A 176 4.56 -11.58 4.01
CA LEU A 176 5.51 -12.42 4.70
C LEU A 176 5.46 -12.24 6.22
N ILE A 177 6.15 -11.25 6.77
CA ILE A 177 6.20 -11.02 8.23
C ILE A 177 4.82 -10.60 8.74
N GLU A 178 4.14 -9.68 8.06
CA GLU A 178 2.81 -9.22 8.44
C GLU A 178 1.77 -10.32 8.24
N ALA A 179 1.87 -11.09 7.16
CA ALA A 179 1.04 -12.26 6.96
C ALA A 179 1.15 -13.25 8.14
N ALA A 180 2.39 -13.52 8.57
CA ALA A 180 2.66 -14.42 9.68
C ALA A 180 2.13 -13.87 11.01
N TYR A 181 2.53 -12.65 11.40
CA TYR A 181 2.17 -12.12 12.72
C TYR A 181 0.70 -11.68 12.78
N ALA A 182 0.15 -11.02 11.77
CA ALA A 182 -1.19 -10.46 11.86
C ALA A 182 -2.27 -11.52 11.60
N HIS A 183 -1.98 -12.55 10.81
CA HIS A 183 -3.01 -13.41 10.24
C HIS A 183 -2.82 -14.90 10.51
N ILE A 184 -1.65 -15.48 10.21
CA ILE A 184 -1.46 -16.94 10.28
C ILE A 184 -1.25 -17.45 11.71
N ILE A 185 -0.35 -16.81 12.46
CA ILE A 185 0.05 -17.23 13.82
C ILE A 185 -0.61 -16.37 14.90
N GLY A 186 -0.82 -15.09 14.60
CA GLY A 186 -1.32 -14.09 15.53
C GLY A 186 -0.20 -13.35 16.26
N THR A 187 -0.43 -12.06 16.53
CA THR A 187 0.66 -11.11 16.85
C THR A 187 1.44 -11.53 18.08
N GLN A 188 0.75 -11.82 19.18
CA GLN A 188 1.39 -12.24 20.43
C GLN A 188 2.17 -13.55 20.26
N ASN A 189 1.56 -14.54 19.60
CA ASN A 189 2.17 -15.84 19.38
C ASN A 189 3.41 -15.71 18.49
N PHE A 190 3.36 -14.93 17.42
CA PHE A 190 4.51 -14.70 16.55
C PHE A 190 5.71 -14.19 17.33
N PHE A 191 5.52 -13.14 18.15
CA PHE A 191 6.63 -12.56 18.91
C PHE A 191 7.22 -13.51 19.96
N LEU A 192 6.41 -14.37 20.59
CA LEU A 192 6.89 -15.38 21.53
C LEU A 192 7.60 -16.54 20.80
N GLN A 193 6.96 -17.08 19.75
CA GLN A 193 7.45 -18.25 19.03
C GLN A 193 8.69 -17.98 18.19
N MET A 194 9.01 -16.72 17.85
CA MET A 194 10.33 -16.36 17.29
C MET A 194 11.50 -16.82 18.18
N PHE A 195 11.28 -17.01 19.48
CA PHE A 195 12.29 -17.48 20.42
C PHE A 195 12.00 -18.89 20.94
N ASP A 196 10.73 -19.20 21.21
CA ASP A 196 10.35 -20.47 21.83
C ASP A 196 10.32 -21.63 20.82
N SER A 197 9.88 -21.37 19.57
CA SER A 197 9.79 -22.36 18.48
C SER A 197 10.13 -21.73 17.12
N PRO A 198 11.39 -21.30 16.89
CA PRO A 198 11.79 -20.61 15.66
C PRO A 198 11.50 -21.42 14.39
N GLU A 199 11.50 -22.75 14.46
CA GLU A 199 11.15 -23.64 13.36
C GLU A 199 9.68 -23.51 12.90
N LEU A 200 8.76 -23.13 13.80
CA LEU A 200 7.38 -22.83 13.44
C LEU A 200 7.30 -21.55 12.62
N ILE A 201 8.04 -20.52 13.06
CA ILE A 201 8.11 -19.25 12.34
C ILE A 201 8.72 -19.46 10.96
N ASP A 202 9.86 -20.15 10.89
CA ASP A 202 10.51 -20.44 9.61
C ASP A 202 9.59 -21.22 8.66
N GLY A 203 8.93 -22.27 9.14
CA GLY A 203 8.02 -23.06 8.30
C GLY A 203 6.79 -22.28 7.81
N VAL A 204 6.24 -21.37 8.62
CA VAL A 204 5.16 -20.47 8.18
C VAL A 204 5.66 -19.47 7.15
N LEU A 205 6.82 -18.85 7.38
CA LEU A 205 7.41 -17.90 6.44
C LEU A 205 7.82 -18.56 5.12
N ASP A 206 8.30 -19.80 5.15
CA ASP A 206 8.60 -20.59 3.95
C ASP A 206 7.34 -20.88 3.14
N GLY A 207 6.26 -21.34 3.78
CA GLY A 207 5.01 -21.61 3.06
C GLY A 207 4.37 -20.34 2.48
N LEU A 208 4.44 -19.21 3.19
CA LEU A 208 4.04 -17.90 2.66
C LEU A 208 4.89 -17.49 1.45
N THR A 209 6.20 -17.72 1.52
CA THR A 209 7.13 -17.43 0.42
C THR A 209 6.79 -18.23 -0.82
N GLU A 210 6.57 -19.54 -0.69
CA GLU A 210 6.20 -20.39 -1.84
C GLU A 210 4.84 -19.98 -2.44
N TYR A 211 3.83 -19.73 -1.59
CA TYR A 211 2.52 -19.30 -2.04
C TYR A 211 2.58 -17.98 -2.81
N TYR A 212 3.19 -16.94 -2.25
CA TYR A 212 3.27 -15.63 -2.90
C TYR A 212 4.25 -15.59 -4.07
N THR A 213 5.27 -16.46 -4.10
CA THR A 213 6.09 -16.67 -5.30
C THR A 213 5.23 -17.20 -6.45
N ALA A 214 4.42 -18.23 -6.20
CA ALA A 214 3.55 -18.81 -7.21
C ALA A 214 2.48 -17.83 -7.70
N LEU A 215 1.77 -17.16 -6.79
CA LEU A 215 0.75 -16.16 -7.11
C LEU A 215 1.36 -14.95 -7.85
N GLY A 216 2.50 -14.44 -7.38
CA GLY A 216 3.18 -13.31 -8.00
C GLY A 216 3.63 -13.62 -9.43
N ARG A 217 4.20 -14.79 -9.70
CA ARG A 217 4.54 -15.21 -11.08
C ARG A 217 3.31 -15.25 -11.99
N LYS A 218 2.18 -15.76 -11.50
CA LYS A 218 0.93 -15.78 -12.27
C LYS A 218 0.44 -14.37 -12.59
N ALA A 219 0.40 -13.49 -11.59
CA ALA A 219 0.04 -12.08 -11.79
C ALA A 219 0.97 -11.39 -12.82
N ILE A 220 2.28 -11.66 -12.75
CA ILE A 220 3.27 -11.14 -13.71
C ILE A 220 3.00 -11.65 -15.14
N SER A 221 2.68 -12.94 -15.30
CA SER A 221 2.36 -13.53 -16.61
C SER A 221 1.12 -12.91 -17.28
N LEU A 222 0.24 -12.26 -16.50
CA LEU A 222 -0.93 -11.54 -17.00
C LEU A 222 -0.59 -10.14 -17.58
N GLY A 223 0.67 -9.70 -17.52
CA GLY A 223 1.14 -8.48 -18.16
C GLY A 223 1.02 -7.22 -17.31
N ILE A 224 1.07 -7.35 -15.99
CA ILE A 224 1.14 -6.21 -15.06
C ILE A 224 2.48 -5.48 -15.19
N ASP A 225 2.51 -4.20 -14.81
CA ASP A 225 3.74 -3.40 -14.86
C ASP A 225 4.60 -3.52 -13.60
N CYS A 226 3.96 -3.75 -12.44
CA CYS A 226 4.64 -3.79 -11.17
C CYS A 226 3.99 -4.75 -10.19
N ILE A 227 4.82 -5.49 -9.46
CA ILE A 227 4.39 -6.29 -8.31
C ILE A 227 4.79 -5.55 -7.02
N ARG A 228 3.81 -5.26 -6.18
CA ARG A 228 4.06 -4.79 -4.81
C ARG A 228 4.07 -5.98 -3.88
N VAL A 229 5.15 -6.06 -3.13
CA VAL A 229 5.42 -7.05 -2.10
C VAL A 229 5.75 -6.32 -0.81
N GLY A 230 5.58 -6.96 0.33
CA GLY A 230 6.08 -6.47 1.59
C GLY A 230 5.00 -6.32 2.64
N ASP A 231 5.47 -5.86 3.79
CA ASP A 231 4.84 -6.00 5.08
C ASP A 231 5.04 -4.71 5.86
N ASP A 232 4.06 -4.38 6.69
CA ASP A 232 4.24 -3.37 7.72
C ASP A 232 5.16 -3.94 8.81
N VAL A 233 6.46 -3.63 8.70
CA VAL A 233 7.49 -3.99 9.69
C VAL A 233 7.98 -2.79 10.49
N GLY A 234 7.59 -1.59 10.07
CA GLY A 234 7.80 -0.33 10.79
C GLY A 234 6.66 -0.03 11.76
N ALA A 235 7.01 0.31 13.00
CA ALA A 235 6.15 1.07 13.91
C ALA A 235 6.36 2.58 13.65
N GLN A 236 5.80 3.45 14.49
CA GLN A 236 5.92 4.90 14.26
C GLN A 236 7.38 5.40 14.22
N GLN A 237 8.24 4.97 15.14
CA GLN A 237 9.60 5.53 15.31
C GLN A 237 10.72 4.47 15.28
N SER A 238 10.38 3.22 14.98
CA SER A 238 11.33 2.12 14.89
C SER A 238 10.70 0.96 14.14
N MET A 239 11.49 -0.06 13.79
CA MET A 239 10.93 -1.33 13.34
C MET A 239 10.30 -2.12 14.50
N MET A 240 9.31 -2.96 14.19
CA MET A 240 8.67 -3.89 15.14
C MET A 240 9.53 -5.12 15.45
N ILE A 241 10.40 -5.52 14.50
CA ILE A 241 11.45 -6.51 14.70
C ILE A 241 12.80 -5.87 14.43
N SER A 242 13.86 -6.35 15.10
CA SER A 242 15.19 -5.77 14.89
C SER A 242 15.63 -5.92 13.42
N PRO A 243 16.42 -4.98 12.86
CA PRO A 243 16.94 -5.12 11.49
C PRO A 243 17.74 -6.41 11.28
N LYS A 244 18.41 -6.90 12.33
CA LYS A 244 19.10 -8.20 12.31
C LYS A 244 18.13 -9.36 12.10
N GLN A 245 17.04 -9.40 12.86
CA GLN A 245 16.03 -10.46 12.69
C GLN A 245 15.32 -10.35 11.34
N TRP A 246 15.01 -9.14 10.87
CA TRP A 246 14.45 -8.95 9.53
C TRP A 246 15.37 -9.50 8.43
N ARG A 247 16.69 -9.28 8.53
CA ARG A 247 17.68 -9.84 7.59
C ARG A 247 17.78 -11.37 7.64
N GLN A 248 17.45 -11.99 8.77
CA GLN A 248 17.43 -13.43 8.93
C GLN A 248 16.14 -14.03 8.38
N LEU A 249 15.00 -13.43 8.72
CA LEU A 249 13.68 -13.97 8.45
C LEU A 249 13.13 -13.56 7.07
N ALA A 250 13.25 -12.29 6.69
CA ALA A 250 12.57 -11.74 5.51
C ALA A 250 13.48 -11.62 4.29
N LYS A 251 14.69 -11.05 4.44
CA LYS A 251 15.56 -10.71 3.30
C LYS A 251 15.83 -11.89 2.35
N PRO A 252 16.19 -13.12 2.81
CA PRO A 252 16.47 -14.22 1.90
C PRO A 252 15.23 -14.70 1.13
N ARG A 253 14.06 -14.63 1.76
CA ARG A 253 12.77 -15.02 1.17
C ARG A 253 12.28 -13.98 0.15
N LEU A 254 12.46 -12.70 0.44
CA LEU A 254 12.22 -11.61 -0.51
C LEU A 254 13.16 -11.68 -1.72
N ASP A 255 14.45 -11.94 -1.50
CA ASP A 255 15.44 -12.15 -2.57
C ASP A 255 15.03 -13.33 -3.48
N HIS A 256 14.58 -14.45 -2.88
CA HIS A 256 14.04 -15.58 -3.63
C HIS A 256 12.83 -15.17 -4.49
N MET A 257 11.80 -14.57 -3.88
CA MET A 257 10.61 -14.09 -4.58
C MET A 257 10.97 -13.18 -5.77
N PHE A 258 11.84 -12.19 -5.55
CA PHE A 258 12.19 -11.21 -6.57
C PHE A 258 12.97 -11.83 -7.74
N LYS A 259 13.83 -12.81 -7.47
CA LYS A 259 14.51 -13.59 -8.52
C LYS A 259 13.52 -14.40 -9.34
N GLU A 260 12.56 -15.06 -8.73
CA GLU A 260 11.52 -15.81 -9.45
C GLU A 260 10.60 -14.89 -10.27
N PHE A 261 10.27 -13.71 -9.75
CA PHE A 261 9.50 -12.70 -10.48
C PHE A 261 10.25 -12.20 -11.73
N ARG A 262 11.56 -11.93 -11.61
CA ARG A 262 12.39 -11.53 -12.76
C ARG A 262 12.65 -12.65 -13.76
N LYS A 263 12.59 -13.92 -13.35
CA LYS A 263 12.60 -15.05 -14.28
C LYS A 263 11.32 -15.11 -15.11
N GLU A 264 10.18 -14.75 -14.53
CA GLU A 264 8.91 -14.68 -15.23
C GLU A 264 8.87 -13.50 -16.22
N ASN A 265 9.30 -12.33 -15.77
CA ASN A 265 9.44 -11.14 -16.62
C ASN A 265 10.66 -10.32 -16.18
N PRO A 266 11.74 -10.25 -16.97
CA PRO A 266 12.93 -9.47 -16.63
C PRO A 266 12.69 -7.97 -16.46
N ASP A 267 11.62 -7.44 -17.07
CA ASP A 267 11.26 -6.02 -17.05
C ASP A 267 10.24 -5.67 -15.96
N ILE A 268 9.84 -6.61 -15.10
CA ILE A 268 8.90 -6.34 -14.01
C ILE A 268 9.49 -5.35 -13.00
N PHE A 269 8.73 -4.31 -12.66
CA PHE A 269 9.09 -3.43 -11.56
C PHE A 269 8.68 -4.05 -10.21
N ILE A 270 9.56 -3.97 -9.22
CA ILE A 270 9.32 -4.48 -7.88
C ILE A 270 9.20 -3.33 -6.88
N LYS A 271 8.05 -3.25 -6.21
CA LYS A 271 7.82 -2.32 -5.10
C LYS A 271 7.89 -3.07 -3.78
N LEU A 272 8.84 -2.74 -2.90
CA LEU A 272 8.85 -3.27 -1.53
C LEU A 272 8.19 -2.29 -0.57
N HIS A 273 7.08 -2.70 0.03
CA HIS A 273 6.29 -1.87 0.93
C HIS A 273 6.58 -2.16 2.42
N SER A 274 6.54 -1.09 3.21
CA SER A 274 6.28 -1.08 4.64
C SER A 274 5.70 0.30 4.97
N CYS A 275 4.78 0.37 5.92
CA CYS A 275 4.44 1.59 6.67
C CYS A 275 5.41 1.79 7.84
N GLY A 276 5.26 2.93 8.53
CA GLY A 276 6.09 3.27 9.69
C GLY A 276 7.57 3.49 9.34
N ASP A 277 8.44 3.30 10.33
CA ASP A 277 9.88 3.43 10.17
C ASP A 277 10.54 2.13 9.70
N TYR A 278 10.83 2.08 8.41
CA TYR A 278 11.68 1.06 7.78
C TYR A 278 13.04 1.61 7.34
N SER A 279 13.42 2.82 7.77
CA SER A 279 14.70 3.43 7.40
C SER A 279 15.94 2.54 7.67
N PRO A 280 15.98 1.70 8.73
CA PRO A 280 17.15 0.85 9.00
C PRO A 280 17.41 -0.26 7.96
N ILE A 281 16.44 -0.54 7.09
CA ILE A 281 16.55 -1.56 6.03
C ILE A 281 16.55 -0.97 4.61
N LEU A 282 16.64 0.36 4.47
CA LEU A 282 16.87 1.00 3.16
C LEU A 282 18.15 0.51 2.46
N PRO A 283 19.28 0.24 3.15
CA PRO A 283 20.43 -0.39 2.51
C PRO A 283 20.11 -1.78 1.95
N ASP A 284 19.30 -2.57 2.66
CA ASP A 284 18.90 -3.90 2.22
C ASP A 284 17.97 -3.86 1.00
N MET A 285 17.20 -2.77 0.83
CA MET A 285 16.41 -2.52 -0.38
C MET A 285 17.28 -2.32 -1.62
N VAL A 286 18.47 -1.72 -1.47
CA VAL A 286 19.46 -1.62 -2.55
C VAL A 286 20.00 -3.00 -2.90
N ASP A 287 20.32 -3.82 -1.90
CA ASP A 287 20.82 -5.19 -2.12
C ASP A 287 19.78 -6.09 -2.80
N LEU A 288 18.49 -5.89 -2.49
CA LEU A 288 17.37 -6.59 -3.11
C LEU A 288 17.02 -6.07 -4.52
N ASP A 289 17.70 -5.02 -4.97
CA ASP A 289 17.53 -4.40 -6.28
C ASP A 289 16.07 -3.99 -6.55
N ILE A 290 15.40 -3.35 -5.59
CA ILE A 290 14.00 -2.93 -5.80
C ILE A 290 13.92 -1.71 -6.73
N ASP A 291 12.75 -1.49 -7.33
CA ASP A 291 12.52 -0.34 -8.21
C ASP A 291 11.81 0.82 -7.50
N LEU A 292 10.97 0.51 -6.51
CA LEU A 292 10.13 1.49 -5.82
C LEU A 292 10.02 1.21 -4.32
N SER A 293 10.23 2.24 -3.51
CA SER A 293 10.16 2.13 -2.05
C SER A 293 8.73 1.91 -1.50
N GLY A 294 8.67 1.66 -0.19
CA GLY A 294 7.48 1.86 0.61
C GLY A 294 7.03 3.33 0.61
N LEU A 295 5.95 3.61 1.33
CA LEU A 295 5.50 4.99 1.50
C LEU A 295 6.37 5.64 2.56
N LEU A 296 7.09 6.71 2.22
CA LEU A 296 7.88 7.45 3.20
C LEU A 296 6.95 8.19 4.16
N GLN A 297 6.94 7.84 5.43
CA GLN A 297 6.07 8.49 6.42
C GLN A 297 6.80 9.64 7.14
N PRO A 298 6.48 10.93 6.85
CA PRO A 298 7.18 12.08 7.42
C PRO A 298 7.00 12.23 8.93
N THR A 299 5.91 11.72 9.51
CA THR A 299 5.63 11.80 10.95
C THR A 299 6.22 10.64 11.74
N GLY A 300 6.77 9.64 11.03
CA GLY A 300 7.39 8.45 11.62
C GLY A 300 8.91 8.59 11.72
N GLY A 301 9.65 7.50 11.52
CA GLY A 301 11.12 7.54 11.47
C GLY A 301 11.71 8.02 10.13
N ASN A 302 10.89 8.22 9.08
CA ASN A 302 11.34 8.76 7.80
C ASN A 302 11.31 10.30 7.73
N LEU A 303 11.69 10.97 8.83
CA LEU A 303 11.68 12.44 8.95
C LEU A 303 12.64 13.10 7.96
N GLU A 304 13.83 12.53 7.80
CA GLU A 304 14.92 13.10 7.00
C GLU A 304 14.79 12.75 5.51
N GLN A 305 13.63 13.05 4.92
CA GLN A 305 13.29 12.69 3.54
C GLN A 305 14.30 13.18 2.51
N ALA A 306 14.82 14.40 2.67
CA ALA A 306 15.84 14.96 1.78
C ALA A 306 17.16 14.17 1.86
N GLN A 307 17.54 13.70 3.05
CA GLN A 307 18.73 12.86 3.23
C GLN A 307 18.51 11.47 2.63
N ILE A 308 17.33 10.87 2.86
CA ILE A 308 16.94 9.60 2.23
C ILE A 308 17.01 9.72 0.69
N LYS A 309 16.47 10.80 0.12
CA LYS A 309 16.54 11.07 -1.32
C LYS A 309 17.99 11.17 -1.81
N LYS A 310 18.83 11.89 -1.08
CA LYS A 310 20.25 12.05 -1.42
C LYS A 310 21.01 10.72 -1.38
N GLU A 311 20.71 9.85 -0.42
CA GLU A 311 21.40 8.57 -0.26
C GLU A 311 20.90 7.48 -1.22
N TYR A 312 19.59 7.39 -1.43
CA TYR A 312 18.96 6.24 -2.11
C TYR A 312 18.22 6.59 -3.40
N GLY A 313 18.01 7.87 -3.72
CA GLY A 313 17.22 8.30 -4.89
C GLY A 313 17.79 7.84 -6.24
N ASP A 314 19.10 7.61 -6.30
CA ASP A 314 19.79 7.06 -7.48
C ASP A 314 19.77 5.52 -7.52
N LYS A 315 19.24 4.85 -6.50
CA LYS A 315 19.21 3.37 -6.34
C LYS A 315 17.82 2.80 -6.62
N PHE A 316 16.79 3.28 -5.93
CA PHE A 316 15.36 3.01 -6.24
C PHE A 316 14.55 4.32 -6.26
N ALA A 317 13.39 4.32 -6.91
CA ALA A 317 12.50 5.47 -6.87
C ALA A 317 11.78 5.54 -5.52
N LEU A 318 11.47 6.76 -5.07
CA LEU A 318 10.78 6.98 -3.80
C LEU A 318 9.28 7.20 -4.02
N CYS A 319 8.46 6.79 -3.05
CA CYS A 319 7.01 6.99 -3.05
C CYS A 319 6.52 7.49 -1.69
N GLY A 320 5.41 8.22 -1.66
CA GLY A 320 4.84 8.74 -0.41
C GLY A 320 5.44 10.09 -0.05
N GLY A 321 5.65 10.33 1.24
CA GLY A 321 6.31 11.52 1.75
C GLY A 321 5.37 12.59 2.27
N TYR A 322 4.11 12.58 1.84
CA TYR A 322 3.13 13.59 2.24
C TYR A 322 2.33 13.18 3.50
N ASP A 323 2.24 14.07 4.48
CA ASP A 323 1.70 13.78 5.81
C ASP A 323 0.17 13.63 5.82
N VAL A 324 -0.28 12.42 6.16
CA VAL A 324 -1.69 12.04 6.29
C VAL A 324 -2.21 12.02 7.72
N GLN A 325 -1.35 12.12 8.72
CA GLN A 325 -1.73 12.03 10.13
C GLN A 325 -2.08 13.40 10.71
N ARG A 326 -1.33 14.45 10.34
CA ARG A 326 -1.52 15.80 10.88
C ARG A 326 -1.91 16.80 9.80
N LEU A 327 -1.07 16.96 8.78
CA LEU A 327 -1.22 18.02 7.80
C LEU A 327 -2.47 17.86 6.95
N LEU A 328 -2.63 16.74 6.25
CA LEU A 328 -3.77 16.54 5.36
C LEU A 328 -5.14 16.63 6.07
N PRO A 329 -5.37 15.99 7.24
CA PRO A 329 -6.67 16.07 7.91
C PRO A 329 -6.91 17.36 8.71
N ARG A 330 -5.87 18.10 9.14
CA ARG A 330 -6.02 19.20 10.11
C ARG A 330 -5.40 20.54 9.70
N GLY A 331 -4.57 20.57 8.66
CA GLY A 331 -3.95 21.79 8.18
C GLY A 331 -4.95 22.70 7.45
N SER A 332 -4.64 23.99 7.41
CA SER A 332 -5.30 24.93 6.49
C SER A 332 -4.96 24.59 5.03
N VAL A 333 -5.73 25.15 4.09
CA VAL A 333 -5.46 25.02 2.65
C VAL A 333 -4.04 25.49 2.32
N GLU A 334 -3.59 26.60 2.91
CA GLU A 334 -2.26 27.16 2.71
C GLU A 334 -1.18 26.23 3.28
N GLU A 335 -1.39 25.66 4.47
CA GLU A 335 -0.46 24.70 5.08
C GLU A 335 -0.35 23.43 4.22
N VAL A 336 -1.48 22.91 3.72
CA VAL A 336 -1.52 21.77 2.80
C VAL A 336 -0.71 22.06 1.53
N ARG A 337 -0.95 23.21 0.88
CA ARG A 337 -0.21 23.59 -0.33
C ARG A 337 1.29 23.75 -0.05
N GLN A 338 1.65 24.35 1.08
CA GLN A 338 3.04 24.50 1.50
C GLN A 338 3.72 23.14 1.74
N GLY A 339 3.04 22.20 2.39
CA GLY A 339 3.58 20.86 2.60
C GLY A 339 3.82 20.10 1.30
N VAL A 340 2.96 20.28 0.29
CA VAL A 340 3.20 19.70 -1.05
C VAL A 340 4.46 20.31 -1.67
N LEU A 341 4.64 21.64 -1.59
CA LEU A 341 5.83 22.32 -2.08
C LEU A 341 7.11 21.79 -1.40
N ASP A 342 7.07 21.58 -0.09
CA ASP A 342 8.22 21.09 0.68
C ASP A 342 8.58 19.64 0.30
N VAL A 343 7.57 18.77 0.13
CA VAL A 343 7.77 17.41 -0.38
C VAL A 343 8.37 17.42 -1.79
N MET A 344 7.88 18.27 -2.70
CA MET A 344 8.43 18.38 -4.05
C MET A 344 9.90 18.82 -4.04
N LYS A 345 10.27 19.80 -3.21
CA LYS A 345 11.67 20.23 -3.06
C LYS A 345 12.57 19.11 -2.53
N ASN A 346 12.07 18.31 -1.59
CA ASN A 346 12.85 17.28 -0.93
C ASN A 346 13.01 16.00 -1.75
N LEU A 347 11.97 15.60 -2.50
CA LEU A 347 11.90 14.27 -3.11
C LEU A 347 11.83 14.28 -4.64
N ALA A 348 11.23 15.32 -5.26
CA ALA A 348 10.99 15.33 -6.70
C ALA A 348 12.15 15.88 -7.53
N VAL A 349 13.03 16.70 -6.94
CA VAL A 349 14.20 17.24 -7.65
C VAL A 349 15.08 16.07 -8.14
N GLY A 350 15.42 16.10 -9.43
CA GLY A 350 16.24 15.06 -10.07
C GLY A 350 15.48 13.83 -10.59
N GLY A 351 14.14 13.79 -10.54
CA GLY A 351 13.38 12.63 -11.01
C GLY A 351 13.31 11.49 -9.98
N GLY A 352 12.83 10.31 -10.38
CA GLY A 352 12.85 9.12 -9.50
C GLY A 352 11.96 9.24 -8.24
N TYR A 353 10.81 9.89 -8.35
CA TYR A 353 9.87 10.06 -7.25
C TYR A 353 8.42 10.08 -7.73
N ILE A 354 7.54 9.40 -6.97
CA ILE A 354 6.10 9.39 -7.15
C ILE A 354 5.46 10.07 -5.94
N PHE A 355 4.74 11.16 -6.20
CA PHE A 355 4.04 11.87 -5.14
C PHE A 355 2.84 11.06 -4.68
N SER A 356 2.80 10.79 -3.37
CA SER A 356 1.69 10.09 -2.71
C SER A 356 1.52 10.59 -1.29
N PRO A 357 0.29 10.65 -0.77
CA PRO A 357 0.04 10.59 0.66
C PRO A 357 0.75 9.36 1.26
N SER A 358 1.22 9.46 2.50
CA SER A 358 1.99 8.38 3.15
C SER A 358 1.13 7.18 3.56
N HIS A 359 -0.19 7.29 3.41
CA HIS A 359 -1.15 6.20 3.55
C HIS A 359 -2.44 6.55 2.80
N TYR A 360 -3.48 5.73 2.93
CA TYR A 360 -4.82 6.05 2.44
C TYR A 360 -5.31 7.41 2.93
N ILE A 361 -6.01 8.13 2.05
CA ILE A 361 -6.83 9.27 2.43
C ILE A 361 -8.05 8.73 3.17
N MET A 362 -8.17 9.12 4.43
CA MET A 362 -9.21 8.65 5.35
C MET A 362 -10.46 9.54 5.30
N ALA A 363 -11.56 9.02 5.84
CA ALA A 363 -12.86 9.70 5.83
C ALA A 363 -12.88 11.05 6.58
N ASP A 364 -11.93 11.28 7.49
CA ASP A 364 -11.82 12.50 8.28
C ASP A 364 -11.13 13.66 7.54
N VAL A 365 -10.56 13.41 6.36
CA VAL A 365 -9.89 14.45 5.58
C VAL A 365 -10.92 15.37 4.92
N PRO A 366 -10.84 16.70 5.11
CA PRO A 366 -11.72 17.66 4.44
C PRO A 366 -11.54 17.65 2.91
N ILE A 367 -12.64 17.80 2.16
CA ILE A 367 -12.63 17.81 0.69
C ILE A 367 -11.72 18.93 0.15
N GLN A 368 -11.76 20.13 0.76
CA GLN A 368 -10.90 21.25 0.39
C GLN A 368 -9.42 20.92 0.52
N ASN A 369 -9.02 20.11 1.51
CA ASN A 369 -7.63 19.73 1.70
C ASN A 369 -7.17 18.71 0.66
N ILE A 370 -8.06 17.79 0.25
CA ILE A 370 -7.79 16.83 -0.83
C ILE A 370 -7.60 17.58 -2.16
N PHE A 371 -8.51 18.50 -2.51
CA PHE A 371 -8.33 19.31 -3.72
C PHE A 371 -7.08 20.18 -3.66
N SER A 372 -6.81 20.84 -2.53
CA SER A 372 -5.63 21.68 -2.37
C SER A 372 -4.33 20.89 -2.53
N MET A 373 -4.27 19.65 -2.03
CA MET A 373 -3.14 18.75 -2.23
C MET A 373 -2.96 18.40 -3.71
N LEU A 374 -4.04 18.01 -4.41
CA LEU A 374 -4.00 17.62 -5.82
C LEU A 374 -3.65 18.80 -6.74
N GLU A 375 -4.19 19.98 -6.46
CA GLU A 375 -3.88 21.21 -7.20
C GLU A 375 -2.43 21.64 -6.98
N ALA A 376 -1.95 21.65 -5.73
CA ALA A 376 -0.56 21.96 -5.43
C ALA A 376 0.40 20.95 -6.07
N GLN A 377 0.02 19.67 -6.15
CA GLN A 377 0.82 18.66 -6.84
C GLN A 377 0.98 19.01 -8.32
N ARG A 378 -0.07 19.48 -8.98
CA ARG A 378 -0.01 19.92 -10.38
C ARG A 378 0.83 21.18 -10.55
N ASP A 379 0.67 22.14 -9.64
CA ASP A 379 1.39 23.43 -9.66
C ASP A 379 2.90 23.25 -9.47
N PHE A 380 3.31 22.43 -8.49
CA PHE A 380 4.70 22.25 -8.08
C PHE A 380 5.36 20.99 -8.64
N GLY A 381 4.60 20.07 -9.21
CA GLY A 381 5.08 18.79 -9.74
C GLY A 381 5.40 18.80 -11.23
N THR A 382 5.25 19.90 -11.94
CA THR A 382 5.58 19.97 -13.38
C THR A 382 7.07 20.27 -13.59
N TYR A 383 7.80 19.42 -14.32
CA TYR A 383 9.22 19.65 -14.61
C TYR A 383 9.41 20.78 -15.62
N GLY A 384 10.46 21.59 -15.43
CA GLY A 384 10.67 22.86 -16.13
C GLY A 384 9.88 24.04 -15.54
N LYS A 385 9.23 23.87 -14.38
CA LYS A 385 8.56 24.94 -13.60
C LYS A 385 9.07 24.92 -12.17
N TYR A 386 9.08 26.08 -11.51
CA TYR A 386 9.48 26.15 -10.10
C TYR A 386 8.63 25.22 -9.22
N PRO A 387 9.21 24.37 -8.36
CA PRO A 387 10.64 24.25 -7.99
C PRO A 387 11.46 23.25 -8.81
N LEU A 388 10.86 22.53 -9.76
CA LEU A 388 11.48 21.46 -10.55
C LEU A 388 12.00 22.01 -11.88
N VAL A 389 13.26 22.45 -11.89
CA VAL A 389 13.93 22.97 -13.10
C VAL A 389 14.32 21.85 -14.05
#